data_AF-A0A7V7AHY5-F1
#
_entry.id   AF-A0A7V7AHY5-F1
#
_cell.length_a   1.000
_cell.length_b   1.000
_cell.length_c   1.000
_cell.angle_alpha   90.00
_cell.angle_beta   90.00
_cell.angle_gamma   90.00
#
_symmetry.space_group_name_H-M   'P 1'
#
loop_
_entity.id
_entity.type
_entity.pdbx_description
1 polymer ?
#
loop_
_entity_poly.entity_id
_entity_poly.type
_entity_poly.pdbx_seq_one_letter_code
_entity_poly.pdbx_strand_id
1 'polypeptide(L)' 'NWELSGARASRVVRYFIEQHHLDPYQFYTVGYGEFKPVAPNDTEKNMQLNRRVVMVIRAREMQREEVILIE' A
#
# COMPACT_ATOMS: atom_id res chain seq x y z
N ASN A 1 -4.30 -17.10 -1.11
CA ASN A 1 -4.52 -15.89 -0.25
C ASN A 1 -3.57 -14.75 -0.58
N TRP A 2 -2.33 -15.04 -0.95
CA TRP A 2 -1.34 -14.05 -1.41
C TRP A 2 -1.87 -13.21 -2.58
N GLU A 3 -2.33 -13.87 -3.64
CA GLU A 3 -2.85 -13.27 -4.89
C GLU A 3 -4.05 -12.37 -4.60
N LEU A 4 -5.00 -12.87 -3.81
CA LEU A 4 -6.21 -12.13 -3.42
C LEU A 4 -5.88 -10.88 -2.61
N SER A 5 -4.90 -10.95 -1.71
CA SER A 5 -4.46 -9.79 -0.94
C SER A 5 -3.80 -8.72 -1.82
N GLY A 6 -2.97 -9.15 -2.78
CA GLY A 6 -2.37 -8.26 -3.77
C GLY A 6 -3.43 -7.60 -4.66
N ALA A 7 -4.36 -8.39 -5.21
CA ALA A 7 -5.43 -7.89 -6.06
C ALA A 7 -6.30 -6.83 -5.36
N ARG A 8 -6.61 -7.02 -4.07
CA ARG A 8 -7.35 -6.01 -3.27
C ARG A 8 -6.54 -4.72 -3.12
N ALA A 9 -5.26 -4.81 -2.79
CA ALA A 9 -4.39 -3.63 -2.67
C ALA A 9 -4.30 -2.89 -4.02
N SER A 10 -4.11 -3.61 -5.13
CA SER A 10 -4.06 -3.02 -6.47
C SER A 10 -5.37 -2.35 -6.88
N ARG A 11 -6.53 -2.90 -6.48
CA ARG A 11 -7.83 -2.27 -6.75
C ARG A 11 -7.99 -0.93 -6.03
N VAL A 12 -7.47 -0.80 -4.81
CA VAL A 12 -7.48 0.48 -4.06
C VAL A 12 -6.60 1.51 -4.77
N VAL A 13 -5.37 1.14 -5.17
CA VAL A 13 -4.49 2.05 -5.91
C VAL A 13 -5.12 2.48 -7.23
N ARG A 14 -5.71 1.53 -7.97
CA ARG A 14 -6.38 1.83 -9.24
C ARG A 14 -7.54 2.82 -9.06
N TYR A 15 -8.32 2.71 -7.98
CA TYR A 15 -9.35 3.69 -7.65
C TYR A 15 -8.78 5.10 -7.48
N PHE A 16 -7.65 5.25 -6.78
CA PHE A 16 -7.01 6.56 -6.61
C PHE A 16 -6.45 7.14 -7.91
N ILE A 17 -5.87 6.31 -8.77
CA ILE A 17 -5.39 6.74 -10.08
C ILE A 17 -6.57 7.15 -10.98
N GLU A 18 -7.60 6.29 -11.09
CA GLU A 18 -8.70 6.49 -12.04
C GLU A 18 -9.70 7.57 -11.60
N GLN A 19 -10.00 7.67 -10.30
CA GLN A 19 -11.04 8.56 -9.79
C GLN A 19 -10.48 9.88 -9.25
N HIS A 20 -9.25 9.86 -8.74
CA HIS A 20 -8.60 11.03 -8.13
C HIS A 20 -7.38 11.53 -8.90
N HIS A 21 -7.05 10.91 -10.05
CA HIS A 21 -5.99 11.34 -10.96
C HIS A 21 -4.61 11.49 -10.28
N LEU A 22 -4.36 10.66 -9.26
CA LEU A 22 -3.06 10.64 -8.58
C LEU A 22 -1.99 9.99 -9.45
N ASP A 23 -0.75 10.46 -9.34
CA ASP A 23 0.37 9.98 -10.13
C ASP A 23 0.65 8.48 -9.84
N PRO A 24 0.54 7.58 -10.83
CA PRO A 24 0.81 6.15 -10.65
C PRO A 24 2.19 5.85 -10.08
N TYR A 25 3.20 6.69 -10.35
CA TYR A 25 4.56 6.52 -9.86
C TYR A 25 4.72 6.79 -8.36
N GLN A 26 3.69 7.30 -7.70
CA GLN A 26 3.67 7.49 -6.24
C GLN A 26 3.23 6.25 -5.47
N PHE A 27 2.77 5.19 -6.15
CA PHE A 27 2.18 4.02 -5.51
C PHE A 27 3.03 2.76 -5.65
N TYR A 28 3.03 1.96 -4.58
CA TYR A 28 3.48 0.58 -4.57
C TYR A 28 2.44 -0.28 -3.88
N THR A 29 2.20 -1.50 -4.38
CA THR A 29 1.22 -2.44 -3.79
C THR A 29 1.90 -3.71 -3.35
N VAL A 30 1.55 -4.19 -2.15
CA VAL A 30 2.07 -5.45 -1.60
C VAL A 30 0.90 -6.27 -1.05
N GLY A 31 0.92 -7.59 -1.30
CA GLY A 31 0.00 -8.55 -0.69
C GLY A 31 0.70 -9.36 0.40
N TYR A 32 0.15 -9.38 1.62
CA TYR A 32 0.69 -10.14 2.75
C TYR A 32 -0.03 -11.47 3.01
N GLY A 33 -1.08 -11.81 2.24
CA GLY A 33 -1.89 -12.99 2.49
C GLY A 33 -2.42 -13.04 3.92
N GLU A 34 -2.16 -14.15 4.62
CA GLU A 34 -2.51 -14.37 6.02
C GLU A 34 -1.36 -14.09 7.01
N PHE A 35 -0.18 -13.71 6.53
CA PHE A 35 1.07 -13.67 7.31
C PHE A 35 1.29 -12.38 8.10
N LYS A 36 0.36 -11.42 8.00
CA LYS A 36 0.31 -10.23 8.86
C LYS A 36 -1.09 -10.00 9.43
N PRO A 37 -1.60 -10.91 10.29
CA PRO A 37 -2.89 -10.74 10.92
C PRO A 37 -2.84 -9.66 12.01
N VAL A 38 -3.99 -9.07 12.33
CA VAL A 38 -4.16 -8.21 13.51
C VAL A 38 -5.01 -8.81 14.61
N ALA A 39 -5.69 -9.90 14.30
CA ALA A 39 -6.34 -10.75 15.27
C ALA A 39 -6.07 -12.22 14.89
N PRO A 40 -6.11 -13.17 15.82
CA PRO A 40 -5.95 -14.59 15.51
C PRO A 40 -6.96 -15.07 14.44
N ASN A 41 -6.59 -15.99 13.55
CA ASN A 41 -7.53 -16.55 12.56
C ASN A 41 -8.37 -17.70 13.14
N ASP A 42 -8.96 -17.49 14.32
CA ASP A 42 -9.66 -18.53 15.11
C ASP A 42 -11.19 -18.38 15.11
N THR A 43 -11.69 -17.17 14.87
CA THR A 43 -13.12 -16.85 14.85
C THR A 43 -13.47 -16.07 13.59
N GLU A 44 -14.71 -16.20 13.14
CA GLU A 44 -15.20 -15.45 11.98
C GLU A 44 -15.05 -13.93 12.18
N LYS A 45 -15.33 -13.45 13.40
CA LYS A 45 -15.13 -12.06 13.81
C LYS A 45 -13.68 -11.62 13.61
N ASN A 46 -12.70 -12.41 14.06
CA ASN A 46 -11.29 -12.06 13.90
C ASN A 46 -10.82 -12.16 12.44
N MET A 47 -11.28 -13.16 11.70
CA MET A 47 -11.02 -13.27 10.26
C MET A 47 -11.57 -12.07 9.48
N GLN A 48 -12.72 -11.51 9.89
CA GLN A 48 -13.25 -10.27 9.31
C GLN A 48 -12.30 -9.09 9.55
N LEU A 49 -11.75 -8.94 10.75
CA LEU A 49 -10.76 -7.89 11.07
C LEU A 49 -9.49 -7.98 10.21
N ASN A 50 -9.09 -9.21 9.83
CA ASN A 50 -7.91 -9.44 8.99
C ASN A 50 -8.16 -9.16 7.50
N ARG A 51 -9.41 -9.03 7.04
CA ARG A 51 -9.74 -8.69 5.64
C ARG A 51 -9.69 -7.18 5.40
N ARG A 52 -8.50 -6.60 5.35
CA ARG A 52 -8.29 -5.16 5.19
C ARG A 52 -7.18 -4.79 4.20
N VAL A 53 -7.20 -3.53 3.75
CA VAL A 53 -6.10 -2.89 3.03
C VAL A 53 -5.59 -1.74 3.90
N VAL A 54 -4.27 -1.62 4.06
CA VAL A 54 -3.62 -0.53 4.81
C VAL A 54 -2.84 0.32 3.84
N MET A 55 -3.09 1.64 3.84
CA MET A 55 -2.34 2.62 3.07
C MET A 55 -1.36 3.34 3.99
N VAL A 56 -0.11 3.44 3.55
CA VAL A 56 0.96 4.09 4.30
C VAL A 56 1.46 5.27 3.48
N ILE A 57 1.32 6.47 4.02
CA ILE A 57 1.78 7.70 3.37
C ILE A 57 3.15 8.07 3.92
N ARG A 58 4.08 8.41 3.03
CA ARG A 58 5.43 8.87 3.37
C ARG A 58 5.64 10.21 2.68
N ALA A 59 5.93 11.26 3.45
CA ALA A 59 6.45 12.49 2.87
C ALA A 59 7.87 12.23 2.39
N ARG A 60 8.21 12.65 1.17
CA ARG A 60 9.61 12.79 0.79
C ARG A 60 10.15 13.98 1.58
N GLU A 61 11.14 13.77 2.44
CA GLU A 61 11.99 14.90 2.84
C GLU A 61 12.62 15.45 1.55
N MET A 62 12.50 16.76 1.31
CA MET A 62 13.19 17.40 0.19
C MET A 62 14.69 17.20 0.42
N GLN A 63 15.29 16.23 -0.27
CA GLN A 63 16.74 16.23 -0.41
C GLN A 63 17.09 17.49 -1.18
N ARG A 64 17.74 18.46 -0.53
CA ARG A 64 18.39 19.56 -1.24
C ARG A 64 19.36 18.91 -2.21
N GLU A 65 19.10 19.04 -3.51
CA GLU A 65 20.11 18.78 -4.52
C GLU A 65 21.19 19.84 -4.31
N GLU A 66 22.26 19.50 -3.59
CA GLU A 66 23.53 20.21 -3.75
C GLU A 66 24.00 19.95 -5.18
N VAL A 67 23.69 20.90 -6.05
CA VAL A 67 24.31 21.01 -7.37
C VAL A 67 25.79 21.26 -7.12
N ILE A 68 26.59 20.20 -7.07
CA ILE A 68 28.05 20.32 -7.15
C ILE A 68 28.36 20.67 -8.60
N LEU A 69 28.43 21.98 -8.88
CA LEU A 69 29.15 22.49 -10.04
C LEU A 69 30.62 22.11 -9.83
N ILE A 70 31.07 21.10 -10.57
CA ILE A 70 32.49 20.85 -10.75
C ILE A 70 32.88 21.72 -11.96
N GLU A 71 33.56 22.85 -11.69
CA GLU A 71 34.39 23.53 -12.70
C GLU A 71 35.71 22.78 -12.90
#